data_AF-A0A7S2AJ75-F1
#
_entry.id   AF-A0A7S2AJ75-F1
#
_cell.length_a   1.000
_cell.length_b   1.000
_cell.length_c   1.000
_cell.angle_alpha   90.00
_cell.angle_beta   90.00
_cell.angle_gamma   90.00
#
_symmetry.space_group_name_H-M   'P 1'
#
loop_
_entity.id
_entity.type
_entity.pdbx_description
1 polymer ?
#
loop_
_entity_poly.entity_id
_entity_poly.type
_entity_poly.pdbx_seq_one_letter_code
_entity_poly.pdbx_strand_id
1 'polypeptide(L)'
;LRYGLVGCWLSLLQIRGAASEDCQCLSFRCRSWEGEFVYTTRQMLSTQAQACIMNNTAYTARGDCRYCETNCQNNVCECENSSSCDWLTIVGVVCCFILASVLALLACYSSVRNCRTKHLVRAYEVELGNNKLDPWEKKVMVSIVL
;
A
#
# COMPACT_ATOMS: atom_id res chain seq x y z
N LEU A 1 -26.30 -16.82 5.34
CA LEU A 1 -25.76 -15.51 5.75
C LEU A 1 -25.40 -14.73 4.50
N ARG A 2 -25.99 -13.55 4.32
CA ARG A 2 -25.91 -12.71 3.12
C ARG A 2 -24.57 -11.95 3.07
N TYR A 3 -23.97 -11.94 1.88
CA TYR A 3 -22.79 -11.19 1.50
C TYR A 3 -23.06 -9.69 1.62
N GLY A 4 -22.36 -9.02 2.53
CA GLY A 4 -22.55 -7.59 2.80
C GLY A 4 -21.23 -6.89 3.13
N LEU A 5 -20.23 -6.99 2.26
CA LEU A 5 -18.95 -6.27 2.42
C LEU A 5 -18.28 -5.98 1.06
N VAL A 6 -18.96 -5.31 0.12
CA VAL A 6 -18.36 -4.92 -1.18
C VAL A 6 -18.38 -3.39 -1.39
N GLY A 7 -18.88 -2.60 -0.43
CA GLY A 7 -19.23 -1.19 -0.66
C GLY A 7 -18.29 -0.12 -0.11
N CYS A 8 -17.03 -0.42 0.25
CA CYS A 8 -16.19 0.57 0.99
C CYS A 8 -14.74 0.71 0.48
N TRP A 9 -14.50 0.51 -0.81
CA TRP A 9 -13.13 0.61 -1.38
C TRP A 9 -12.95 1.72 -2.42
N LEU A 10 -14.02 2.39 -2.86
CA LEU A 10 -13.96 3.38 -3.95
C LEU A 10 -13.76 4.84 -3.49
N SER A 11 -13.72 5.12 -2.18
CA SER A 11 -13.63 6.49 -1.67
C SER A 11 -12.21 6.98 -1.36
N LEU A 12 -11.17 6.13 -1.48
CA LEU A 12 -9.78 6.49 -1.16
C LEU A 12 -8.93 6.93 -2.37
N LEU A 13 -9.51 7.02 -3.56
CA LEU A 13 -8.79 7.32 -4.80
C LEU A 13 -8.98 8.77 -5.31
N GLN A 14 -9.27 9.71 -4.42
CA GLN A 14 -9.13 11.14 -4.73
C GLN A 14 -7.69 11.61 -4.48
N ILE A 15 -6.74 11.03 -5.23
CA ILE A 15 -5.42 11.64 -5.41
C ILE A 15 -5.62 12.78 -6.41
N ARG A 16 -6.07 13.94 -5.92
CA ARG A 16 -5.94 15.18 -6.69
C ARG A 16 -4.45 15.53 -6.71
N GLY A 17 -3.71 14.93 -7.64
CA GLY A 17 -2.54 15.60 -8.19
C GLY A 17 -3.06 16.90 -8.80
N ALA A 18 -2.74 18.03 -8.16
CA ALA A 18 -3.00 19.33 -8.75
C ALA A 18 -2.25 19.35 -10.08
N ALA A 19 -2.99 19.30 -11.19
CA ALA A 19 -2.45 19.54 -12.51
C ALA A 19 -1.89 20.96 -12.50
N SER A 20 -0.57 21.06 -12.44
CA SER A 20 0.17 22.31 -12.55
C SER A 20 0.17 22.77 -14.02
N GLU A 21 -0.93 23.35 -14.47
CA GLU A 21 -0.90 24.15 -15.68
C GLU A 21 -0.23 25.50 -15.31
N ASP A 22 1.05 25.61 -15.70
CA ASP A 22 1.91 26.81 -15.67
C ASP A 22 2.19 27.48 -14.32
N CYS A 23 2.75 26.73 -13.36
CA CYS A 23 3.42 27.37 -12.23
C CYS A 23 4.93 27.49 -12.47
N GLN A 24 5.44 28.73 -12.53
CA GLN A 24 6.84 29.01 -12.83
C GLN A 24 7.78 29.01 -11.60
N CYS A 25 7.27 28.62 -10.41
CA CYS A 25 7.99 28.56 -9.13
C CYS A 25 9.05 29.65 -8.94
N LEU A 26 8.65 30.90 -9.16
CA LEU A 26 9.56 32.05 -9.10
C LEU A 26 9.98 32.35 -7.65
N SER A 27 9.12 32.05 -6.69
CA SER A 27 9.37 32.24 -5.27
C SER A 27 9.14 30.96 -4.49
N PHE A 28 9.86 30.80 -3.39
CA PHE A 28 9.79 29.65 -2.50
C PHE A 28 9.31 30.09 -1.12
N ARG A 29 8.53 29.24 -0.47
CA ARG A 29 7.93 29.50 0.85
C ARG A 29 8.46 28.48 1.86
N CYS A 30 9.23 28.95 2.84
CA CYS A 30 9.63 28.13 3.99
C CYS A 30 8.75 28.45 5.20
N ARG A 31 8.10 27.43 5.77
CA ARG A 31 7.34 27.54 7.02
C ARG A 31 8.15 27.00 8.19
N SER A 32 8.27 27.80 9.23
CA SER A 32 8.85 27.44 10.52
C SER A 32 7.85 27.78 11.63
N TRP A 33 8.15 27.35 12.85
CA TRP A 33 7.43 27.77 14.05
C TRP A 33 7.52 29.28 14.30
N GLU A 34 8.59 29.93 13.80
CA GLU A 34 8.81 31.38 13.88
C GLU A 34 7.95 32.19 12.89
N GLY A 35 7.43 31.55 11.84
CA GLY A 35 6.64 32.22 10.81
C GLY A 35 6.79 31.63 9.42
N GLU A 36 6.22 32.34 8.45
CA GLU A 36 6.25 32.00 7.03
C GLU A 36 7.16 32.99 6.28
N PHE A 37 8.15 32.47 5.57
CA PHE A 37 9.13 33.27 4.84
C PHE A 37 9.03 32.95 3.35
N VAL A 38 8.66 33.96 2.56
CA VAL A 38 8.64 33.87 1.09
C VAL A 38 9.86 34.60 0.54
N TYR A 39 10.63 33.92 -0.30
CA TYR A 39 11.86 34.46 -0.87
C TYR A 39 12.06 34.01 -2.32
N THR A 40 12.97 34.69 -3.01
CA THR A 40 13.36 34.40 -4.39
C THR A 40 14.81 33.94 -4.39
N THR A 41 15.20 32.96 -5.20
CA THR A 41 16.60 32.47 -5.29
C THR A 41 17.59 33.53 -5.76
N ARG A 42 17.11 34.59 -6.42
CA ARG A 42 17.94 35.73 -6.87
C ARG A 42 18.15 36.79 -5.80
N GLN A 43 17.34 36.79 -4.73
CA GLN A 43 17.41 37.79 -3.68
C GLN A 43 18.28 37.28 -2.52
N MET A 44 18.95 38.21 -1.84
CA MET A 44 19.73 37.87 -0.65
C MET A 44 18.77 37.42 0.45
N LEU A 45 18.92 36.19 0.93
CA LEU A 45 18.04 35.62 1.95
C LEU A 45 18.25 36.30 3.30
N SER A 46 17.16 36.59 4.01
CA SER A 46 17.23 37.03 5.40
C SER A 46 17.81 35.93 6.29
N THR A 47 18.42 36.31 7.41
CA THR A 47 19.02 35.34 8.35
C THR A 47 17.99 34.35 8.90
N GLN A 48 16.74 34.79 9.09
CA GLN A 48 15.63 33.93 9.50
C GLN A 48 15.22 32.94 8.41
N ALA A 49 15.16 33.37 7.14
CA ALA A 49 14.88 32.47 6.04
C ALA A 49 15.99 31.42 5.85
N GLN A 50 17.25 31.82 6.00
CA GLN A 50 18.38 30.90 5.98
C GLN A 50 18.29 29.87 7.11
N ALA A 51 17.95 30.29 8.33
CA ALA A 51 17.74 29.37 9.45
C ALA A 51 16.60 28.37 9.17
N CYS A 52 15.49 28.84 8.58
CA CYS A 52 14.37 27.98 8.18
C CYS A 52 14.82 26.90 7.17
N ILE A 53 15.54 27.31 6.13
CA ILE A 53 16.07 26.42 5.08
C ILE A 53 17.05 25.40 5.66
N MET A 54 17.99 25.84 6.51
CA MET A 54 18.99 24.97 7.10
C MET A 54 18.39 23.95 8.08
N ASN A 55 17.25 24.28 8.69
CA ASN A 55 16.55 23.37 9.60
C ASN A 55 15.63 22.37 8.87
N ASN A 56 15.39 22.55 7.56
CA ASN A 56 14.42 21.75 6.82
C ASN A 56 15.08 21.00 5.65
N THR A 57 14.94 19.67 5.62
CA THR A 57 15.64 18.80 4.65
C THR A 57 15.06 18.85 3.24
N ALA A 58 13.89 19.47 3.07
CA ALA A 58 13.24 19.68 1.77
C ALA A 58 13.99 20.68 0.86
N TYR A 59 14.84 21.54 1.41
CA TYR A 59 15.52 22.62 0.69
C TYR A 59 17.00 22.30 0.49
N THR A 60 17.61 22.85 -0.56
CA THR A 60 19.08 22.86 -0.68
C THR A 60 19.68 24.08 0.05
N ALA A 61 21.00 24.10 0.20
CA ALA A 61 21.71 25.26 0.74
C ALA A 61 21.53 26.56 -0.08
N ARG A 62 21.09 26.47 -1.34
CA ARG A 62 20.76 27.63 -2.19
C ARG A 62 19.30 28.11 -2.02
N GLY A 63 18.47 27.34 -1.30
CA GLY A 63 17.07 27.65 -1.04
C GLY A 63 16.08 27.19 -2.11
N ASP A 64 16.53 26.47 -3.14
CA ASP A 64 15.68 25.73 -4.09
C ASP A 64 15.20 24.39 -3.50
N CYS A 65 14.14 23.81 -4.08
CA CYS A 65 13.60 22.53 -3.64
C CYS A 65 14.55 21.38 -4.00
N ARG A 66 14.82 20.51 -3.02
CA ARG A 66 15.70 19.35 -3.21
C ARG A 66 15.02 18.18 -3.95
N TYR A 67 13.71 18.01 -3.75
CA TYR A 67 12.95 16.86 -4.26
C TYR A 67 11.86 17.28 -5.24
N CYS A 68 10.76 17.85 -4.75
CA CYS A 68 9.68 18.34 -5.59
C CYS A 68 9.07 19.63 -5.06
N GLU A 69 8.48 20.37 -5.99
CA GLU A 69 7.70 21.58 -5.73
C GLU A 69 6.22 21.18 -5.65
N THR A 70 5.57 21.52 -4.55
CA THR A 70 4.14 21.26 -4.33
C THR A 70 3.41 22.55 -3.96
N ASN A 71 2.08 22.48 -4.01
CA ASN A 71 1.19 23.56 -3.56
C ASN A 71 1.52 24.94 -4.17
N CYS A 72 1.74 24.99 -5.48
CA CYS A 72 2.05 26.25 -6.12
C CYS A 72 0.82 27.18 -6.14
N GLN A 73 0.94 28.34 -5.50
CA GLN A 73 -0.06 29.39 -5.51
C GLN A 73 0.61 30.74 -5.80
N ASN A 74 0.12 31.47 -6.80
CA ASN A 74 0.66 32.78 -7.20
C ASN A 74 2.18 32.76 -7.49
N ASN A 75 2.67 31.71 -8.18
CA ASN A 75 4.10 31.48 -8.44
C ASN A 75 4.98 31.31 -7.19
N VAL A 76 4.36 31.04 -6.04
CA VAL A 76 5.04 30.67 -4.80
C VAL A 76 4.90 29.17 -4.59
N CYS A 77 6.02 28.46 -4.54
CA CYS A 77 6.06 27.01 -4.35
C CYS A 77 6.50 26.64 -2.94
N GLU A 78 5.91 25.58 -2.42
CA GLU A 78 6.30 24.97 -1.15
C GLU A 78 7.11 23.72 -1.47
N CYS A 79 8.28 23.56 -0.84
CA CYS A 79 9.10 22.37 -1.05
C CYS A 79 8.66 21.28 -0.08
N GLU A 80 8.48 20.07 -0.59
CA GLU A 80 8.09 18.92 0.23
C GLU A 80 9.24 17.91 0.39
N ASN A 81 9.16 17.14 1.47
CA ASN A 81 10.14 16.08 1.74
C ASN A 81 10.01 14.93 0.73
N SER A 82 11.09 14.15 0.61
CA SER A 82 11.15 13.01 -0.32
C SER A 82 9.97 12.05 -0.21
N SER A 83 9.44 11.84 1.01
CA SER A 83 8.30 10.96 1.26
C SER A 83 7.01 11.39 0.57
N SER A 84 6.79 12.69 0.41
CA SER A 84 5.59 13.21 -0.26
C SER A 84 5.73 13.21 -1.78
N CYS A 85 6.95 13.40 -2.28
CA CYS A 85 7.25 13.46 -3.71
C CYS A 85 7.31 12.08 -4.37
N ASP A 86 7.61 11.03 -3.60
CA ASP A 86 7.83 9.69 -4.12
C ASP A 86 6.49 8.92 -4.26
N TRP A 87 5.70 9.32 -5.25
CA TRP A 87 4.45 8.62 -5.59
C TRP A 87 4.66 7.14 -5.95
N LEU A 88 5.86 6.77 -6.43
CA LEU A 88 6.21 5.39 -6.76
C LEU A 88 6.24 4.52 -5.51
N THR A 89 6.74 5.04 -4.39
CA THR A 89 6.69 4.30 -3.12
C THR A 89 5.26 4.05 -2.65
N ILE A 90 4.37 5.05 -2.78
CA ILE A 90 2.95 4.91 -2.46
C ILE A 90 2.31 3.82 -3.34
N VAL A 91 2.54 3.86 -4.65
CA VAL A 91 2.04 2.84 -5.59
C VAL A 91 2.60 1.46 -5.26
N GLY A 92 3.88 1.36 -4.93
CA GLY A 92 4.53 0.11 -4.54
C GLY A 92 3.89 -0.52 -3.30
N VAL A 93 3.64 0.29 -2.27
CA VAL A 93 2.96 -0.16 -1.04
C VAL A 93 1.56 -0.67 -1.35
N VAL A 94 0.78 0.06 -2.15
CA VAL A 94 -0.58 -0.35 -2.54
C VAL A 94 -0.56 -1.69 -3.31
N CYS A 95 0.35 -1.85 -4.26
CA CYS A 95 0.52 -3.10 -5.01
C CYS A 95 0.88 -4.28 -4.09
N CYS A 96 1.78 -4.08 -3.12
CA CYS A 96 2.14 -5.09 -2.14
C CYS A 96 0.94 -5.53 -1.28
N PHE A 97 0.09 -4.59 -0.84
CA PHE A 97 -1.14 -4.91 -0.10
C PHE A 97 -2.14 -5.71 -0.93
N ILE A 98 -2.30 -5.37 -2.21
CA ILE A 98 -3.18 -6.11 -3.12
C ILE A 98 -2.68 -7.55 -3.28
N LEU A 99 -1.39 -7.75 -3.57
CA LEU A 99 -0.81 -9.09 -3.71
C LEU A 99 -0.92 -9.92 -2.43
N ALA A 100 -0.64 -9.31 -1.27
CA ALA A 100 -0.78 -9.98 0.02
C ALA A 100 -2.23 -10.44 0.27
N SER A 101 -3.22 -9.60 -0.07
CA SER A 101 -4.64 -9.95 0.07
C SER A 101 -5.06 -11.13 -0.82
N VAL A 102 -4.58 -11.16 -2.08
CA VAL A 102 -4.88 -12.24 -3.02
C VAL A 102 -4.30 -13.57 -2.53
N LEU A 103 -3.04 -13.55 -2.06
CA LEU A 103 -2.39 -14.74 -1.52
C LEU A 103 -3.09 -15.24 -0.25
N ALA A 104 -3.52 -14.34 0.64
CA ALA A 104 -4.28 -14.69 1.83
C ALA A 104 -5.63 -15.34 1.47
N LEU A 105 -6.34 -14.81 0.47
CA LEU A 105 -7.61 -15.39 -0.01
C LEU A 105 -7.40 -16.79 -0.62
N LEU A 106 -6.36 -16.99 -1.42
CA LEU A 106 -6.02 -18.30 -1.99
C LEU A 106 -5.65 -19.32 -0.90
N ALA A 107 -4.91 -18.90 0.12
CA ALA A 107 -4.56 -19.74 1.28
C ALA A 107 -5.81 -20.12 2.10
N CYS A 108 -6.71 -19.17 2.35
CA CYS A 108 -7.99 -19.47 2.99
C CYS A 108 -8.84 -20.43 2.16
N TYR A 109 -8.92 -20.21 0.84
CA TYR A 109 -9.68 -21.09 -0.06
C TYR A 109 -9.13 -22.51 -0.09
N SER A 110 -7.80 -22.67 -0.19
CA SER A 110 -7.16 -23.99 -0.20
C SER A 110 -7.33 -24.70 1.14
N SER A 111 -7.23 -23.98 2.26
CA SER A 111 -7.49 -24.51 3.60
C SER A 111 -8.94 -25.00 3.76
N VAL A 112 -9.92 -24.19 3.36
CA VAL A 112 -11.34 -24.58 3.41
C VAL A 112 -11.62 -25.77 2.51
N ARG A 113 -11.06 -25.80 1.30
CA ARG A 113 -11.18 -26.93 0.37
C ARG A 113 -10.59 -28.20 0.99
N ASN A 114 -9.40 -28.12 1.58
CA ASN A 114 -8.73 -29.25 2.23
C ASN A 114 -9.52 -29.77 3.44
N CYS A 115 -10.02 -28.87 4.30
CA CYS A 115 -10.90 -29.23 5.41
C CYS A 115 -12.18 -29.91 4.91
N ARG A 116 -12.82 -29.39 3.85
CA ARG A 116 -13.99 -30.04 3.26
C ARG A 116 -13.66 -31.43 2.74
N THR A 117 -12.54 -31.62 2.05
CA THR A 117 -12.15 -32.95 1.54
C THR A 117 -11.79 -33.94 2.64
N LYS A 118 -11.24 -33.47 3.78
CA LYS A 118 -10.91 -34.33 4.93
C LYS A 118 -12.11 -34.66 5.81
N HIS A 119 -13.04 -33.72 5.98
CA HIS A 119 -14.25 -33.93 6.79
C HIS A 119 -15.38 -34.62 6.04
N LEU A 120 -15.32 -34.68 4.71
CA LEU A 120 -16.03 -35.68 3.94
C LEU A 120 -15.35 -37.04 4.19
N VAL A 121 -15.61 -37.66 5.33
CA VAL A 121 -16.59 -38.76 5.35
C VAL A 121 -16.64 -39.59 4.08
N ARG A 122 -15.53 -40.04 3.48
CA ARG A 122 -15.62 -40.87 2.27
C ARG A 122 -16.43 -42.09 2.69
N ALA A 123 -17.61 -42.28 2.08
CA ALA A 123 -18.60 -43.24 2.56
C ALA A 123 -18.01 -44.64 2.77
N TYR A 124 -16.98 -45.01 2.00
CA TYR A 124 -16.25 -46.25 2.15
C TYR A 124 -15.48 -46.38 3.49
N GLU A 125 -15.00 -45.31 4.13
CA GLU A 125 -14.26 -45.35 5.41
C GLU A 125 -15.20 -45.58 6.60
N VAL A 126 -16.41 -45.02 6.52
CA VAL A 126 -17.47 -45.26 7.54
C VAL A 126 -17.95 -46.70 7.47
N GLU A 127 -18.10 -47.26 6.27
CA GLU A 127 -18.44 -48.68 6.07
C GLU A 127 -17.29 -49.62 6.49
N LEU A 128 -16.03 -49.24 6.23
CA LEU A 128 -14.85 -50.00 6.68
C LEU A 128 -14.74 -50.07 8.20
N GLY A 129 -15.01 -48.96 8.90
CA GLY A 129 -14.97 -48.88 10.36
C GLY A 129 -16.13 -49.60 11.06
N ASN A 130 -17.24 -49.85 10.36
CA ASN A 130 -18.43 -50.50 10.91
C ASN A 130 -18.39 -52.05 10.88
N ASN A 131 -17.21 -52.63 10.65
CA ASN A 131 -16.91 -54.07 10.87
C ASN A 131 -17.79 -55.08 10.11
N LYS A 132 -18.36 -54.71 8.96
CA LYS A 132 -19.14 -55.64 8.11
C LYS A 132 -18.41 -56.14 6.85
N LEU A 133 -17.10 -55.95 6.74
CA LEU A 133 -16.34 -56.56 5.65
C LEU A 133 -15.89 -57.97 6.02
N ASP A 134 -16.26 -58.90 5.16
CA ASP A 134 -15.82 -60.29 5.27
C ASP A 134 -14.29 -60.38 5.16
N PRO A 135 -13.66 -61.35 5.84
CA PRO A 135 -12.20 -61.43 5.95
C PRO A 135 -11.45 -61.56 4.61
N TRP A 136 -12.13 -61.97 3.53
CA TRP A 136 -11.53 -62.07 2.19
C TRP A 136 -11.48 -60.71 1.47
N GLU A 137 -12.40 -59.78 1.73
CA GLU A 137 -12.42 -58.44 1.13
C GLU A 137 -11.27 -57.57 1.65
N LYS A 138 -10.87 -57.76 2.91
CA LYS A 138 -9.73 -57.06 3.53
C LYS A 138 -8.39 -57.36 2.86
N LYS A 139 -8.23 -58.53 2.24
CA LYS A 139 -6.97 -58.93 1.57
C LYS A 139 -6.78 -58.25 0.21
N VAL A 140 -7.87 -57.98 -0.52
CA VAL A 140 -7.80 -57.40 -1.87
C VAL A 140 -7.41 -55.92 -1.82
N MET A 141 -7.82 -55.19 -0.77
CA MET A 141 -7.46 -53.77 -0.64
C MET A 141 -5.96 -53.52 -0.40
N VAL A 142 -5.26 -54.44 0.28
CA VAL A 142 -3.82 -54.31 0.54
C VAL A 142 -3.01 -54.40 -0.76
N SER A 143 -3.52 -55.09 -1.80
CA SER A 143 -2.80 -55.20 -3.07
C SER A 143 -3.04 -54.04 -4.05
N ILE A 144 -4.02 -53.17 -3.80
CA ILE A 144 -4.35 -52.04 -4.68
C ILE A 144 -3.69 -50.73 -4.20
N VAL A 145 -3.29 -50.68 -2.93
CA VAL A 145 -2.69 -49.49 -2.29
C VAL A 145 -1.15 -49.56 -2.23
N LEU A 146 -0.54 -50.67 -2.68
CA LEU A 146 0.91 -50.88 -2.75
C LEU A 146 1.47 -50.54 -4.14
#